data_AF-A0A8S0ZZ19-F1
#
_entry.id   AF-A0A8S0ZZ19-F1
#
_cell.length_a   1.000
_cell.length_b   1.000
_cell.length_c   1.000
_cell.angle_alpha   90.00
_cell.angle_beta   90.00
_cell.angle_gamma   90.00
#
_symmetry.space_group_name_H-M   'P 1'
#
loop_
_entity.id
_entity.type
_entity.pdbx_description
1 polymer ?
#
loop_
_entity_poly.entity_id
_entity_poly.type
_entity_poly.pdbx_seq_one_letter_code
_entity_poly.pdbx_strand_id
1 'polypeptide(L)'
;MERHETARKVTSLEERLETLDRNLVKTSVELRNVPKRVAETKSMLYDSITYLSKQLNIGIEPTHIRDITRQPSKKENQTSNITLEFSNTLLKASFLNAIRQYNKQNPKNKVSSSHLDIKTTEQLPIYITEQLTSQAKKTFYSARSFAKANQYSFCWTSNGKIMLKKDTNSQAIIIKNEEHLKQLSHQNSL
;
A
#
# COMPACT_ATOMS: atom_id res chain seq x y z
N MET A 1 -19.10 13.33 33.55
CA MET A 1 -19.68 12.15 32.87
C MET A 1 -19.86 12.39 31.38
N GLU A 2 -20.57 13.45 30.98
CA GLU A 2 -20.84 13.78 29.57
C GLU A 2 -19.59 13.83 28.66
N ARG A 3 -18.50 14.47 29.09
CA ARG A 3 -17.24 14.53 28.31
C ARG A 3 -16.65 13.14 28.01
N HIS A 4 -16.76 12.19 28.94
CA HIS A 4 -16.25 10.83 28.72
C HIS A 4 -17.14 10.04 27.76
N GLU A 5 -18.46 10.24 27.84
CA GLU A 5 -19.40 9.63 26.91
C GLU A 5 -19.21 10.17 25.49
N THR A 6 -19.07 11.49 25.35
CA THR A 6 -18.76 12.14 24.07
C THR A 6 -17.45 11.62 23.50
N ALA A 7 -16.39 11.51 24.30
CA ALA A 7 -15.11 10.97 23.85
C ALA A 7 -15.24 9.52 23.33
N ARG A 8 -15.95 8.65 24.07
CA ARG A 8 -16.21 7.26 23.63
C ARG A 8 -16.98 7.22 22.32
N LYS A 9 -17.97 8.08 22.15
CA LYS A 9 -18.77 8.15 20.92
C LYS A 9 -17.94 8.63 19.74
N VAL A 10 -17.08 9.64 19.93
CA VAL A 10 -16.14 10.12 18.91
C VAL A 10 -15.23 8.99 18.45
N THR A 11 -14.57 8.27 19.38
CA THR A 11 -13.71 7.14 19.04
C THR A 11 -14.45 6.05 18.25
N SER A 12 -15.67 5.71 18.66
CA SER A 12 -16.48 4.72 17.94
C SER A 12 -16.83 5.16 16.52
N LEU A 13 -17.12 6.45 16.32
CA LEU A 13 -17.39 7.01 14.99
C LEU A 13 -16.13 7.02 14.12
N GLU A 14 -14.97 7.40 14.68
CA GLU A 14 -13.69 7.37 13.98
C GLU A 14 -13.32 5.95 13.53
N GLU A 15 -13.51 4.94 14.38
CA GLU A 15 -13.27 3.53 14.03
C GLU A 15 -14.19 3.04 12.90
N ARG A 16 -15.44 3.50 12.90
CA ARG A 16 -16.41 3.19 11.83
C ARG A 16 -16.02 3.87 10.53
N LEU A 17 -15.63 5.15 10.56
CA LEU A 17 -15.14 5.89 9.39
C LEU A 17 -13.92 5.20 8.78
N GLU A 18 -12.93 4.87 9.60
CA GLU A 18 -11.72 4.19 9.14
C GLU A 18 -12.03 2.79 8.56
N THR A 19 -13.07 2.12 9.04
CA THR A 19 -13.55 0.87 8.42
C THR A 19 -14.17 1.10 7.04
N LEU A 20 -14.94 2.18 6.87
CA LEU A 20 -15.48 2.57 5.57
C LEU A 20 -14.35 2.97 4.60
N ASP A 21 -13.39 3.76 5.05
CA ASP A 21 -12.26 4.19 4.22
C ASP A 21 -11.41 3.01 3.75
N ARG A 22 -11.15 2.04 4.63
CA ARG A 22 -10.50 0.77 4.22
C ARG A 22 -11.30 0.03 3.17
N ASN A 23 -12.64 0.03 3.28
CA ASN A 23 -13.50 -0.61 2.29
C ASN A 23 -13.48 0.11 0.93
N LEU A 24 -13.32 1.44 0.92
CA LEU A 24 -13.21 2.23 -0.30
C LEU A 24 -11.92 1.92 -1.07
N VAL A 25 -10.81 1.65 -0.37
CA VAL A 25 -9.52 1.39 -1.01
C VAL A 25 -9.15 -0.09 -1.09
N LYS A 26 -10.04 -1.00 -0.67
CA LYS A 26 -9.72 -2.44 -0.54
C LYS A 26 -9.37 -3.12 -1.86
N THR A 27 -9.78 -2.57 -2.98
CA THR A 27 -9.48 -3.04 -4.35
C THR A 27 -8.33 -2.27 -5.00
N SER A 28 -7.70 -1.33 -4.28
CA SER A 28 -6.73 -0.40 -4.85
C SER A 28 -5.30 -0.73 -4.46
N VAL A 29 -4.37 -0.39 -5.35
CA VAL A 29 -2.92 -0.45 -5.16
C VAL A 29 -2.29 0.91 -5.45
N GLU A 30 -1.17 1.17 -4.80
CA GLU A 30 -0.35 2.36 -5.01
C GLU A 30 0.92 1.97 -5.76
N LEU A 31 1.13 2.57 -6.93
CA LEU A 31 2.39 2.52 -7.66
C LEU A 31 3.15 3.80 -7.34
N ARG A 32 4.26 3.69 -6.62
CA ARG A 32 5.08 4.83 -6.20
C ARG A 32 6.26 5.03 -7.14
N ASN A 33 6.66 6.30 -7.27
CA ASN A 33 7.80 6.73 -8.07
C ASN A 33 7.62 6.52 -9.58
N VAL A 34 6.39 6.63 -10.10
CA VAL A 34 6.13 6.44 -11.54
C VAL A 34 6.48 7.72 -12.30
N PRO A 35 7.37 7.67 -13.31
CA PRO A 35 7.72 8.84 -14.12
C PRO A 35 6.50 9.42 -14.84
N LYS A 36 6.48 10.74 -14.98
CA LYS A 36 5.45 11.46 -15.75
C LYS A 36 5.82 11.45 -17.23
N ARG A 37 4.83 11.33 -18.10
CA ARG A 37 4.99 11.48 -19.54
C ARG A 37 4.50 12.86 -19.99
N VAL A 38 5.09 13.39 -21.07
CA VAL A 38 4.55 14.58 -21.75
C VAL A 38 3.20 14.21 -22.37
N ALA A 39 2.20 15.07 -22.22
CA ALA A 39 0.84 14.85 -22.71
C ALA A 39 0.24 13.50 -22.28
N GLU A 40 0.53 13.07 -21.04
CA GLU A 40 0.01 11.81 -20.50
C GLU A 40 -1.52 11.81 -20.46
N THR A 41 -2.11 10.80 -21.09
CA THR A 41 -3.56 10.55 -21.04
C THR A 41 -3.87 9.40 -20.09
N LYS A 42 -5.12 9.31 -19.66
CA LYS A 42 -5.59 8.19 -18.83
C LYS A 42 -5.40 6.83 -19.54
N SER A 43 -5.62 6.76 -20.86
CA SER A 43 -5.41 5.54 -21.66
C SER A 43 -3.97 5.03 -21.55
N MET A 44 -2.99 5.92 -21.62
CA MET A 44 -1.58 5.53 -21.50
C MET A 44 -1.25 4.90 -20.14
N LEU A 45 -1.99 5.24 -19.08
CA LEU A 45 -1.86 4.58 -17.78
C LEU A 45 -2.41 3.15 -17.82
N TYR A 46 -3.56 2.92 -18.47
CA TYR A 46 -4.09 1.56 -18.70
C TYR A 46 -3.12 0.72 -19.52
N ASP A 47 -2.54 1.30 -20.58
CA ASP A 47 -1.56 0.63 -21.44
C ASP A 47 -0.32 0.22 -20.63
N SER A 48 0.16 1.09 -19.74
CA SER A 48 1.29 0.82 -18.84
C SER A 48 1.04 -0.38 -17.94
N ILE A 49 -0.17 -0.49 -17.36
CA ILE A 49 -0.54 -1.63 -16.49
C ILE A 49 -0.72 -2.91 -17.31
N THR A 50 -1.30 -2.81 -18.50
CA THR A 50 -1.47 -3.95 -19.42
C THR A 50 -0.10 -4.48 -19.87
N TYR A 51 0.85 -3.60 -20.17
CA TYR A 51 2.22 -3.96 -20.50
C TYR A 51 2.92 -4.65 -19.32
N LEU A 52 2.85 -4.06 -18.11
CA LEU A 52 3.39 -4.68 -16.89
C LEU A 52 2.83 -6.08 -16.64
N SER A 53 1.52 -6.23 -16.80
CA SER A 53 0.81 -7.50 -16.66
C SER A 53 1.34 -8.57 -17.62
N LYS A 54 1.61 -8.21 -18.88
CA LYS A 54 2.21 -9.12 -19.87
C LYS A 54 3.64 -9.49 -19.50
N GLN A 55 4.47 -8.53 -19.11
CA GLN A 55 5.86 -8.77 -18.69
C GLN A 55 5.96 -9.75 -17.51
N LEU A 56 4.93 -9.76 -16.66
CA LEU A 56 4.87 -10.56 -15.44
C LEU A 56 3.94 -11.78 -15.53
N ASN A 57 3.36 -12.05 -16.72
CA ASN A 57 2.41 -13.15 -16.95
C ASN A 57 1.23 -13.19 -15.96
N ILE A 58 0.64 -12.03 -15.63
CA ILE A 58 -0.47 -11.91 -14.66
C ILE A 58 -1.85 -12.04 -15.34
N GLY A 59 -1.97 -11.60 -16.60
CA GLY A 59 -3.24 -11.67 -17.35
C GLY A 59 -4.29 -10.61 -16.96
N ILE A 60 -3.87 -9.44 -16.50
CA ILE A 60 -4.74 -8.26 -16.31
C ILE A 60 -5.10 -7.66 -17.68
N GLU A 61 -6.40 -7.65 -17.98
CA GLU A 61 -7.04 -6.96 -19.09
C GLU A 61 -7.56 -5.58 -18.66
N PRO A 62 -7.77 -4.63 -19.60
CA PRO A 62 -8.32 -3.32 -19.26
C PRO A 62 -9.68 -3.37 -18.53
N THR A 63 -10.52 -4.37 -18.82
CA THR A 63 -11.83 -4.58 -18.16
C THR A 63 -11.72 -4.98 -16.69
N HIS A 64 -10.55 -5.45 -16.26
CA HIS A 64 -10.27 -5.75 -14.85
C HIS A 64 -9.94 -4.50 -14.02
N ILE A 65 -9.69 -3.37 -14.67
CA ILE A 65 -9.33 -2.10 -14.04
C ILE A 65 -10.58 -1.21 -13.99
N ARG A 66 -10.98 -0.81 -12.79
CA ARG A 66 -12.07 0.14 -12.58
C ARG A 66 -11.64 1.56 -12.86
N ASP A 67 -10.51 1.95 -12.28
CA ASP A 67 -9.98 3.29 -12.44
C ASP A 67 -8.47 3.30 -12.25
N ILE A 68 -7.82 4.30 -12.86
CA ILE A 68 -6.41 4.60 -12.68
C ILE A 68 -6.22 6.11 -12.69
N THR A 69 -5.60 6.61 -11.63
CA THR A 69 -5.43 8.05 -11.43
C THR A 69 -4.04 8.36 -10.91
N ARG A 70 -3.41 9.36 -11.51
CA ARG A 70 -2.16 9.92 -11.01
C ARG A 70 -2.45 10.87 -9.85
N GLN A 71 -1.70 10.71 -8.77
CA GLN A 71 -1.83 11.55 -7.59
C GLN A 71 -1.17 12.92 -7.81
N PRO A 72 -1.73 14.00 -7.25
CA PRO A 72 -1.14 15.33 -7.32
C PRO A 72 0.30 15.33 -6.80
N SER A 73 1.16 16.10 -7.46
CA SER A 73 2.56 16.30 -7.08
C SER A 73 3.02 17.66 -7.56
N LYS A 74 4.11 18.17 -6.98
CA LYS A 74 4.68 19.45 -7.43
C LYS A 74 5.10 19.37 -8.90
N LYS A 75 5.08 20.50 -9.61
CA LYS A 75 5.33 20.53 -11.06
C LYS A 75 6.76 20.11 -11.40
N GLU A 76 7.72 20.47 -10.56
CA GLU A 76 9.13 20.11 -10.68
C GLU A 76 9.40 18.61 -10.49
N ASN A 77 8.49 17.87 -9.84
CA ASN A 77 8.68 16.44 -9.63
C ASN A 77 8.47 15.69 -10.96
N GLN A 78 9.52 15.01 -11.42
CA GLN A 78 9.49 14.17 -12.61
C GLN A 78 8.71 12.86 -12.40
N THR A 79 8.51 12.44 -11.15
CA THR A 79 7.74 11.25 -10.79
C THR A 79 6.55 11.60 -9.89
N SER A 80 5.55 10.72 -9.87
CA SER A 80 4.44 10.80 -8.92
C SER A 80 3.81 9.43 -8.73
N ASN A 81 2.95 9.31 -7.73
CA ASN A 81 2.29 8.06 -7.43
C ASN A 81 1.05 7.90 -8.32
N ILE A 82 0.70 6.65 -8.62
CA ILE A 82 -0.52 6.28 -9.31
C ILE A 82 -1.33 5.38 -8.38
N THR A 83 -2.63 5.65 -8.29
CA THR A 83 -3.60 4.76 -7.68
C THR A 83 -4.26 3.96 -8.78
N LEU A 84 -4.24 2.63 -8.65
CA LEU A 84 -4.89 1.69 -9.56
C LEU A 84 -5.97 0.93 -8.78
N GLU A 85 -7.22 1.00 -9.23
CA GLU A 85 -8.34 0.26 -8.65
C GLU A 85 -8.73 -0.92 -9.55
N PHE A 86 -8.77 -2.12 -8.96
CA PHE A 86 -9.24 -3.33 -9.62
C PHE A 86 -10.75 -3.52 -9.43
N SER A 87 -11.36 -4.33 -10.30
CA SER A 87 -12.78 -4.71 -10.18
C SER A 87 -13.10 -5.52 -8.93
N ASN A 88 -12.13 -6.25 -8.37
CA ASN A 88 -12.30 -7.04 -7.16
C ASN A 88 -10.99 -7.25 -6.38
N THR A 89 -11.11 -7.79 -5.16
CA THR A 89 -9.98 -8.01 -4.24
C THR A 89 -9.11 -9.21 -4.63
N LEU A 90 -9.64 -10.19 -5.36
CA LEU A 90 -8.90 -11.37 -5.81
C LEU A 90 -7.84 -10.98 -6.85
N LEU A 91 -8.23 -10.17 -7.83
CA LEU A 91 -7.31 -9.63 -8.85
C LEU A 91 -6.23 -8.77 -8.21
N LYS A 92 -6.60 -7.87 -7.29
CA LYS A 92 -5.64 -7.07 -6.51
C LYS A 92 -4.62 -7.97 -5.78
N ALA A 93 -5.10 -9.02 -5.10
CA ALA A 93 -4.24 -9.93 -4.36
C ALA A 93 -3.30 -10.72 -5.29
N SER A 94 -3.83 -11.25 -6.39
CA SER A 94 -3.05 -11.94 -7.44
C SER A 94 -1.94 -11.03 -7.99
N PHE A 95 -2.30 -9.80 -8.38
CA PHE A 95 -1.37 -8.81 -8.89
C PHE A 95 -0.24 -8.50 -7.90
N LEU A 96 -0.56 -8.18 -6.64
CA LEU A 96 0.45 -7.91 -5.61
C LEU A 96 1.35 -9.12 -5.33
N ASN A 97 0.80 -10.33 -5.33
CA ASN A 97 1.58 -11.55 -5.11
C ASN A 97 2.54 -11.83 -6.26
N ALA A 98 2.10 -11.66 -7.51
CA ALA A 98 2.94 -11.80 -8.69
C ALA A 98 4.11 -10.79 -8.66
N ILE A 99 3.85 -9.52 -8.30
CA ILE A 99 4.90 -8.51 -8.15
C ILE A 99 5.91 -8.90 -7.06
N ARG A 100 5.44 -9.37 -5.91
CA ARG A 100 6.32 -9.83 -4.81
C ARG A 100 7.17 -11.02 -5.24
N GLN A 101 6.56 -11.99 -5.91
CA GLN A 101 7.25 -13.17 -6.42
C GLN A 101 8.31 -12.79 -7.45
N TYR A 102 7.96 -11.94 -8.42
CA TYR A 102 8.90 -11.44 -9.42
C TYR A 102 10.09 -10.73 -8.78
N ASN A 103 9.84 -9.80 -7.84
CA ASN A 103 10.90 -9.06 -7.16
C ASN A 103 11.80 -9.96 -6.29
N LYS A 104 11.25 -11.06 -5.74
CA LYS A 104 12.01 -12.05 -4.98
C LYS A 104 12.90 -12.89 -5.90
N GLN A 105 12.38 -13.29 -7.07
CA GLN A 105 13.12 -14.05 -8.08
C GLN A 105 14.17 -13.20 -8.82
N ASN A 106 13.94 -11.88 -8.93
CA ASN A 106 14.77 -10.95 -9.69
C ASN A 106 15.34 -9.82 -8.79
N PRO A 107 16.22 -10.12 -7.81
CA PRO A 107 16.69 -9.12 -6.85
C PRO A 107 17.48 -7.97 -7.49
N LYS A 108 18.14 -8.21 -8.64
CA LYS A 108 18.89 -7.21 -9.41
C LYS A 108 18.07 -6.49 -10.47
N ASN A 109 16.89 -7.00 -10.83
CA ASN A 109 16.01 -6.43 -11.86
C ASN A 109 14.56 -6.45 -11.37
N LYS A 110 14.31 -5.71 -10.28
CA LYS A 110 12.96 -5.53 -9.73
C LYS A 110 12.11 -4.68 -10.67
N VAL A 111 10.80 -4.67 -10.42
CA VAL A 111 9.85 -3.84 -11.17
C VAL A 111 10.30 -2.38 -11.19
N SER A 112 10.28 -1.79 -12.40
CA SER A 112 10.87 -0.49 -12.72
C SER A 112 10.13 0.18 -13.87
N SER A 113 10.52 1.41 -14.24
CA SER A 113 9.94 2.18 -15.35
C SER A 113 9.93 1.43 -16.68
N SER A 114 10.94 0.61 -16.95
CA SER A 114 11.03 -0.26 -18.14
C SER A 114 9.90 -1.30 -18.22
N HIS A 115 9.32 -1.70 -17.08
CA HIS A 115 8.20 -2.63 -17.03
C HIS A 115 6.83 -1.94 -17.20
N LEU A 116 6.81 -0.61 -17.37
CA LEU A 116 5.60 0.18 -17.60
C LEU A 116 5.54 0.75 -19.04
N ASP A 117 6.44 0.33 -19.91
CA ASP A 117 6.62 0.92 -21.26
C ASP A 117 6.81 2.46 -21.20
N ILE A 118 7.53 2.93 -20.17
CA ILE A 118 7.91 4.34 -20.04
C ILE A 118 9.38 4.47 -20.43
N LYS A 119 9.64 5.19 -21.51
CA LYS A 119 11.00 5.55 -21.90
C LYS A 119 11.52 6.64 -20.96
N THR A 120 12.49 6.28 -20.13
CA THR A 120 13.24 7.19 -19.27
C THR A 120 14.73 7.08 -19.59
N THR A 121 15.49 8.14 -19.31
CA THR A 121 16.96 8.15 -19.49
C THR A 121 17.64 7.09 -18.61
N GLU A 122 17.11 6.89 -17.41
CA GLU A 122 17.57 5.87 -16.46
C GLU A 122 16.41 4.97 -16.02
N GLN A 123 16.70 3.71 -15.70
CA GLN A 123 15.72 2.77 -15.15
C GLN A 123 15.38 3.15 -13.70
N LEU A 124 14.15 3.59 -13.47
CA LEU A 124 13.71 4.04 -12.15
C LEU A 124 12.95 2.91 -11.43
N PRO A 125 13.25 2.59 -10.15
CA PRO A 125 12.54 1.57 -9.41
C PRO A 125 11.09 2.01 -9.12
N ILE A 126 10.15 1.09 -9.33
CA ILE A 126 8.72 1.30 -9.06
C ILE A 126 8.31 0.44 -7.89
N TYR A 127 7.75 1.06 -6.86
CA TYR A 127 7.29 0.36 -5.66
C TYR A 127 5.79 0.20 -5.71
N ILE A 128 5.33 -1.04 -5.79
CA ILE A 128 3.90 -1.37 -5.86
C ILE A 128 3.48 -1.96 -4.52
N THR A 129 2.53 -1.30 -3.86
CA THR A 129 2.01 -1.69 -2.54
C THR A 129 0.49 -1.63 -2.54
N GLU A 130 -0.16 -2.22 -1.56
CA GLU A 130 -1.60 -1.97 -1.39
C GLU A 130 -1.85 -0.49 -1.05
N GLN A 131 -3.00 0.05 -1.46
CA GLN A 131 -3.42 1.36 -1.02
C GLN A 131 -3.89 1.28 0.43
N LEU A 132 -3.34 2.15 1.27
CA LEU A 132 -3.72 2.28 2.67
C LEU A 132 -4.47 3.61 2.89
N THR A 133 -5.37 3.63 3.87
CA THR A 133 -5.98 4.88 4.36
C THR A 133 -4.91 5.78 4.99
N SER A 134 -5.20 7.07 5.11
CA SER A 134 -4.28 8.02 5.75
C SER A 134 -3.93 7.59 7.19
N GLN A 135 -4.92 7.12 7.95
CA GLN A 135 -4.71 6.61 9.30
C GLN A 135 -3.88 5.33 9.31
N ALA A 136 -4.13 4.39 8.39
CA ALA A 136 -3.33 3.18 8.27
C ALA A 136 -1.88 3.47 7.86
N LYS A 137 -1.65 4.44 6.96
CA LYS A 137 -0.30 4.91 6.60
C LYS A 137 0.45 5.46 7.82
N LYS A 138 -0.18 6.34 8.60
CA LYS A 138 0.39 6.89 9.84
C LYS A 138 0.71 5.78 10.85
N THR A 139 -0.26 4.90 11.09
CA THR A 139 -0.12 3.77 12.00
C THR A 139 1.00 2.83 11.55
N PHE A 140 1.12 2.54 10.26
CA PHE A 140 2.17 1.68 9.72
C PHE A 140 3.56 2.29 9.91
N TYR A 141 3.71 3.60 9.69
CA TYR A 141 4.96 4.31 9.98
C TYR A 141 5.34 4.17 11.47
N SER A 142 4.41 4.48 12.37
CA SER A 142 4.62 4.36 13.82
C SER A 142 4.93 2.91 14.23
N ALA A 143 4.23 1.93 13.66
CA ALA A 143 4.44 0.51 13.93
C ALA A 143 5.81 0.01 13.46
N ARG A 144 6.36 0.52 12.34
CA ARG A 144 7.72 0.17 11.88
C ARG A 144 8.79 0.72 12.83
N SER A 145 8.62 1.94 13.31
CA SER A 145 9.51 2.54 14.32
C SER A 145 9.45 1.76 15.63
N PHE A 146 8.24 1.42 16.08
CA PHE A 146 8.03 0.57 17.26
C PHE A 146 8.67 -0.82 17.10
N ALA A 147 8.49 -1.45 15.94
CA ALA A 147 9.06 -2.76 15.63
C ALA A 147 10.58 -2.77 15.80
N LYS A 148 11.25 -1.75 15.24
CA LYS A 148 12.71 -1.60 15.33
C LYS A 148 13.16 -1.38 16.78
N ALA A 149 12.46 -0.52 17.52
CA ALA A 149 12.81 -0.22 18.91
C ALA A 149 12.60 -1.42 19.87
N ASN A 150 11.63 -2.28 19.58
CA ASN A 150 11.23 -3.39 20.43
C ASN A 150 11.59 -4.77 19.84
N GLN A 151 12.51 -4.81 18.87
CA GLN A 151 13.07 -6.04 18.30
C GLN A 151 12.01 -7.00 17.70
N TYR A 152 10.96 -6.45 17.09
CA TYR A 152 10.03 -7.24 16.29
C TYR A 152 10.66 -7.52 14.92
N SER A 153 10.73 -8.80 14.56
CA SER A 153 11.33 -9.25 13.30
C SER A 153 10.51 -8.87 12.07
N PHE A 154 9.19 -8.71 12.21
CA PHE A 154 8.31 -8.47 11.06
C PHE A 154 7.28 -7.38 11.34
N CYS A 155 7.13 -6.46 10.38
CA CYS A 155 6.08 -5.45 10.33
C CYS A 155 5.63 -5.29 8.87
N TRP A 156 4.37 -5.58 8.58
CA TRP A 156 3.84 -5.55 7.21
C TRP A 156 2.37 -5.15 7.19
N THR A 157 1.81 -4.98 5.99
CA THR A 157 0.39 -4.73 5.81
C THR A 157 -0.28 -5.88 5.07
N SER A 158 -1.53 -6.15 5.44
CA SER A 158 -2.38 -7.13 4.77
C SER A 158 -3.83 -6.68 4.85
N ASN A 159 -4.46 -6.50 3.69
CA ASN A 159 -5.88 -6.11 3.57
C ASN A 159 -6.20 -4.83 4.36
N GLY A 160 -5.34 -3.82 4.25
CA GLY A 160 -5.45 -2.54 4.94
C GLY A 160 -5.12 -2.59 6.44
N LYS A 161 -4.77 -3.75 6.99
CA LYS A 161 -4.40 -3.92 8.40
C LYS A 161 -2.90 -3.96 8.58
N ILE A 162 -2.42 -3.39 9.68
CA ILE A 162 -1.02 -3.41 10.06
C ILE A 162 -0.78 -4.64 10.93
N MET A 163 0.19 -5.45 10.54
CA MET A 163 0.56 -6.68 11.21
C MET A 163 1.96 -6.54 11.82
N LEU A 164 2.13 -7.01 13.04
CA LEU A 164 3.40 -7.04 13.74
C LEU A 164 3.66 -8.45 14.27
N LYS A 165 4.89 -8.95 14.19
CA LYS A 165 5.25 -10.30 14.66
C LYS A 165 6.67 -10.30 15.22
N LYS A 166 6.86 -10.86 16.41
CA LYS A 166 8.12 -10.74 17.17
C LYS A 166 9.23 -11.57 16.54
N ASP A 167 8.92 -12.81 16.21
CA ASP A 167 9.81 -13.79 15.59
C ASP A 167 9.00 -14.80 14.75
N THR A 168 9.66 -15.80 14.17
CA THR A 168 9.01 -16.82 13.32
C THR A 168 7.98 -17.67 14.07
N ASN A 169 8.13 -17.84 15.38
CA ASN A 169 7.35 -18.75 16.21
C ASN A 169 6.17 -18.06 16.92
N SER A 170 6.28 -16.74 17.13
CA SER A 170 5.24 -15.91 17.73
C SER A 170 3.99 -15.76 16.84
N GLN A 171 2.83 -15.46 17.42
CA GLN A 171 1.65 -15.10 16.65
C GLN A 171 1.74 -13.66 16.14
N ALA A 172 1.23 -13.40 14.94
CA ALA A 172 1.11 -12.05 14.42
C ALA A 172 -0.05 -11.29 15.12
N ILE A 173 0.20 -10.06 15.53
CA ILE A 173 -0.79 -9.17 16.14
C ILE A 173 -1.20 -8.07 15.16
N ILE A 174 -2.46 -7.62 15.25
CA ILE A 174 -3.00 -6.53 14.42
C ILE A 174 -2.88 -5.22 15.19
N ILE A 175 -2.15 -4.26 14.63
CA ILE A 175 -2.06 -2.91 15.19
C ILE A 175 -3.22 -2.08 14.63
N LYS A 176 -4.07 -1.57 15.54
CA LYS A 176 -5.29 -0.82 15.18
C LYS A 176 -5.01 0.67 15.03
N ASN A 177 -4.24 1.23 15.94
CA ASN A 177 -3.93 2.65 16.04
C ASN A 177 -2.65 2.84 16.88
N GLU A 178 -2.26 4.10 17.08
CA GLU A 178 -1.09 4.46 17.87
C GLU A 178 -1.27 4.16 19.38
N GLU A 179 -2.49 4.17 19.90
CA GLU A 179 -2.77 3.82 21.30
C GLU A 179 -2.52 2.34 21.57
N HIS A 180 -2.88 1.46 20.63
CA HIS A 180 -2.57 0.03 20.73
C HIS A 180 -1.06 -0.20 20.82
N LEU A 181 -0.24 0.57 20.09
CA LEU A 181 1.23 0.50 20.21
C LEU A 181 1.72 0.93 21.61
N LYS A 182 1.14 1.98 22.20
CA LYS A 182 1.48 2.44 23.56
C LYS A 182 1.14 1.37 24.61
N GLN A 183 -0.01 0.71 24.47
CA GLN A 183 -0.40 -0.39 25.37
C GLN A 183 0.61 -1.54 25.30
N LEU A 184 1.08 -1.90 24.10
CA LEU A 184 2.11 -2.92 23.92
C LEU A 184 3.46 -2.55 24.55
N SER A 185 3.88 -1.27 24.52
CA SER A 185 5.11 -0.86 25.22
C SER A 185 5.03 -1.03 26.73
N HIS A 186 3.88 -0.75 27.34
CA HIS A 186 3.70 -0.91 28.79
C HIS A 186 3.75 -2.38 29.21
N GLN A 187 3.21 -3.28 28.38
CA GLN A 187 3.27 -4.73 28.63
C GLN A 187 4.69 -5.31 28.49
N ASN A 188 5.54 -4.72 27.65
CA ASN A 188 6.92 -5.17 27.46
C ASN A 188 7.89 -4.61 28.52
N SER A 189 7.46 -3.63 29.32
CA SER A 189 8.27 -2.97 30.35
C SER A 189 8.03 -3.54 31.76
N LEU A 190 7.20 -4.58 31.87
CA LEU A 190 6.96 -5.41 33.05
C LEU A 190 7.55 -6.79 32.80
#